data_AF-A0A9I9D690-F1
#
_entry.id   AF-A0A9I9D690-F1
#
_cell.length_a   1.000
_cell.length_b   1.000
_cell.length_c   1.000
_cell.angle_alpha   90.00
_cell.angle_beta   90.00
_cell.angle_gamma   90.00
#
_symmetry.space_group_name_H-M   'P 1'
#
loop_
_entity.id
_entity.type
_entity.pdbx_description
1 polymer ?
#
loop_
_entity_poly.entity_id
_entity_poly.type
_entity_poly.pdbx_seq_one_letter_code
_entity_poly.pdbx_strand_id
1 'polypeptide(L)'
;MNSIKILRSLTFNATPESKPHIQISITPPSLPSSDLKHKKSVSIRRPSIHARRENITVKFQDLYGFTVEGNVDDVNILNEVGEKVRQQGRVWWALEASKGANWYLEPSVSEGIALKFSLKLSTLANAITLKKLIRKGIPPVLRPKVWFSLSGAAKKKSTVRDSYYNDLTKAVEGKVTPATRQIDHDLPRTFPGHPWLDTPEGHAALRRVLVGYSFRDSDVGYCQGLNYVAALLLLVMKTEEDAFWMLVVLLENVLGAITKQMTAIEEMVASEYN
;
A
#
# COMPACT_ATOMS: atom_id res chain seq x y z
N MET A 1 -9.04 17.49 1.92
CA MET A 1 -9.52 16.14 2.31
C MET A 1 -8.42 15.52 3.18
N ASN A 2 -8.66 15.33 4.49
CA ASN A 2 -7.60 15.06 5.48
C ASN A 2 -6.76 13.82 5.12
N SER A 3 -5.48 14.02 4.78
CA SER A 3 -4.48 12.96 4.56
C SER A 3 -4.42 11.96 5.72
N ILE A 4 -4.79 12.40 6.92
CA ILE A 4 -4.92 11.60 8.15
C ILE A 4 -6.02 10.53 8.06
N LYS A 5 -7.13 10.78 7.34
CA LYS A 5 -8.19 9.78 7.14
C LYS A 5 -7.78 8.67 6.16
N ILE A 6 -6.92 9.00 5.18
CA ILE A 6 -6.36 8.02 4.25
C ILE A 6 -5.28 7.18 4.95
N LEU A 7 -4.43 7.81 5.78
CA LEU A 7 -3.44 7.13 6.62
C LEU A 7 -4.09 6.15 7.63
N ARG A 8 -5.22 6.50 8.25
CA ARG A 8 -5.98 5.56 9.11
C ARG A 8 -6.42 4.27 8.41
N SER A 9 -6.55 4.29 7.08
CA SER A 9 -6.89 3.10 6.28
C SER A 9 -5.66 2.28 5.86
N LEU A 10 -4.46 2.87 5.87
CA LEU A 10 -3.24 2.29 5.29
C LEU A 10 -2.20 1.88 6.35
N THR A 11 -2.21 2.48 7.54
CA THR A 11 -1.24 2.22 8.63
C THR A 11 -1.67 1.13 9.61
N PHE A 12 -2.14 0.00 9.09
CA PHE A 12 -1.96 -1.26 9.81
C PHE A 12 -0.70 -1.85 9.21
N ASN A 13 0.45 -1.86 9.91
CA ASN A 13 1.49 -2.89 9.80
C ASN A 13 2.86 -2.51 10.41
N ALA A 14 3.33 -3.29 11.38
CA ALA A 14 4.74 -3.40 11.78
C ALA A 14 5.18 -4.88 11.75
N THR A 15 6.43 -5.15 11.36
CA THR A 15 7.11 -6.45 11.48
C THR A 15 8.44 -6.31 12.22
N PRO A 16 8.97 -7.41 12.80
CA PRO A 16 10.06 -7.39 13.76
C PRO A 16 11.42 -7.33 13.05
N GLU A 17 12.45 -6.85 13.77
CA GLU A 17 13.84 -6.75 13.31
C GLU A 17 14.22 -5.49 12.51
N SER A 18 14.03 -4.34 13.14
CA SER A 18 15.15 -3.44 13.39
C SER A 18 14.79 -2.62 14.63
N LYS A 19 15.71 -2.52 15.60
CA LYS A 19 15.57 -1.49 16.62
C LYS A 19 15.52 -0.16 15.87
N PRO A 20 14.51 0.71 16.08
CA PRO A 20 14.60 2.05 15.52
C PRO A 20 15.85 2.69 16.10
N HIS A 21 16.84 2.97 15.25
CA HIS A 21 17.92 3.88 15.58
C HIS A 21 17.28 5.26 15.73
N ILE A 22 16.92 5.62 16.96
CA ILE A 22 16.46 6.95 17.32
C ILE A 22 17.69 7.87 17.23
N GLN A 23 17.94 8.43 16.05
CA GLN A 23 18.84 9.58 15.94
C GLN A 23 18.06 10.84 16.29
N ILE A 24 18.29 11.34 17.50
CA ILE A 24 17.75 12.62 17.98
C ILE A 24 18.63 13.73 17.39
N SER A 25 18.25 14.29 16.24
CA SER A 25 18.87 15.51 15.71
C SER A 25 18.16 16.73 16.28
N ILE A 26 18.78 17.36 17.29
CA ILE A 26 18.30 18.61 17.88
C ILE A 26 18.82 19.76 17.01
N THR A 27 17.94 20.43 16.26
CA THR A 27 18.27 21.69 15.58
C THR A 27 17.90 22.86 16.49
N PRO A 28 18.85 23.72 16.91
CA PRO A 28 18.53 24.89 17.72
C PRO A 28 17.87 26.00 16.87
N PRO A 29 16.89 26.74 17.42
CA PRO A 29 16.23 27.82 16.69
C PRO A 29 17.16 29.04 16.54
N SER A 30 17.11 29.67 15.37
CA SER A 30 17.82 30.93 15.05
C SER A 30 17.20 32.12 15.81
N LEU A 31 18.04 32.93 16.46
CA LEU A 31 17.62 34.18 17.10
C LEU A 31 17.55 35.34 16.08
N PRO A 32 16.54 36.23 16.16
CA PRO A 32 16.57 37.51 15.48
C PRO A 32 17.35 38.56 16.29
N SER A 33 18.08 39.42 15.58
CA SER A 33 18.82 40.56 16.09
C SER A 33 17.91 41.73 16.49
N SER A 34 18.15 42.35 17.64
CA SER A 34 18.16 43.82 17.83
C SER A 34 18.33 44.22 19.30
N ASP A 35 18.94 45.39 19.44
CA ASP A 35 19.48 46.05 20.62
C ASP A 35 18.46 46.73 21.58
N LEU A 36 18.99 47.09 22.77
CA LEU A 36 18.58 48.12 23.76
C LEU A 36 17.61 47.77 24.93
N LYS A 37 18.26 47.57 26.10
CA LYS A 37 18.08 48.23 27.42
C LYS A 37 16.65 48.55 27.94
N HIS A 38 16.16 47.79 28.94
CA HIS A 38 16.01 48.22 30.35
C HIS A 38 15.28 47.17 31.20
N LYS A 39 15.84 46.93 32.39
CA LYS A 39 15.42 45.97 33.41
C LYS A 39 14.10 46.43 34.08
N LYS A 40 13.04 45.61 34.02
CA LYS A 40 12.02 45.52 35.07
C LYS A 40 11.83 44.06 35.43
N SER A 41 11.86 43.78 36.73
CA SER A 41 11.72 42.46 37.32
C SER A 41 10.39 41.82 36.93
N VAL A 42 10.44 40.79 36.09
CA VAL A 42 9.32 39.88 35.87
C VAL A 42 9.75 38.53 36.44
N SER A 43 8.96 37.98 37.38
CA SER A 43 9.22 36.66 37.96
C SER A 43 9.40 35.65 36.84
N ILE A 44 10.56 35.01 36.76
CA ILE A 44 10.79 33.89 35.85
C ILE A 44 9.94 32.73 36.37
N ARG A 45 8.70 32.61 35.90
CA ARG A 45 7.95 31.35 36.01
C ARG A 45 8.70 30.36 35.13
N ARG A 46 9.44 29.43 35.75
CA ARG A 46 9.96 28.25 35.05
C ARG A 46 8.77 27.59 34.33
N PRO A 47 8.83 27.36 33.00
CA PRO A 47 7.77 26.63 32.32
C PRO A 47 7.62 25.27 32.98
N SER A 48 6.37 24.85 33.23
CA SER A 48 6.10 23.54 33.81
C SER A 48 6.62 22.44 32.86
N ILE A 49 6.99 21.29 33.40
CA ILE A 49 7.44 20.12 32.61
C ILE A 49 6.44 19.74 31.51
N HIS A 50 5.15 20.06 31.71
CA HIS A 50 4.09 19.85 30.73
C HIS A 50 4.23 20.73 29.48
N ALA A 51 4.66 21.99 29.62
CA ALA A 51 4.86 22.90 28.48
C ALA A 51 6.06 22.49 27.59
N ARG A 52 6.98 21.66 28.09
CA ARG A 52 8.09 21.11 27.29
C ARG A 52 7.70 19.93 26.40
N ARG A 53 6.60 19.21 26.72
CA ARG A 53 6.17 18.02 25.98
C ARG A 53 5.37 18.34 24.71
N GLU A 54 4.72 19.49 24.66
CA GLU A 54 3.92 19.91 23.49
C GLU A 54 4.78 20.28 22.27
N ASN A 55 6.09 20.47 22.44
CA ASN A 55 7.02 20.88 21.37
C ASN A 55 7.99 19.78 20.90
N ILE A 56 7.81 18.52 21.31
CA ILE A 56 8.66 17.41 20.85
C ILE A 56 7.94 16.69 19.71
N THR A 57 8.27 17.07 18.47
CA THR A 57 7.88 16.33 17.27
C THR A 57 8.89 15.21 17.04
N VAL A 58 8.42 13.96 17.05
CA VAL A 58 9.22 12.79 16.72
C VAL A 58 8.91 12.41 15.29
N LYS A 59 9.96 12.30 14.47
CA LYS A 59 9.87 11.70 13.14
C LYS A 59 10.17 10.22 13.26
N PHE A 60 9.30 9.39 12.73
CA PHE A 60 9.54 7.95 12.61
C PHE A 60 9.14 7.50 11.21
N GLN A 61 9.71 6.39 10.77
CA GLN A 61 9.44 5.82 9.46
C GLN A 61 8.56 4.58 9.61
N ASP A 62 7.54 4.46 8.77
CA ASP A 62 6.74 3.24 8.71
C ASP A 62 7.46 2.12 7.94
N LEU A 63 6.85 0.93 7.90
CA LEU A 63 7.43 -0.25 7.26
C LEU A 63 7.65 -0.07 5.75
N TYR A 64 6.89 0.82 5.11
CA TYR A 64 6.99 1.06 3.68
C TYR A 64 7.94 2.20 3.35
N GLY A 65 8.43 2.93 4.35
CA GLY A 65 9.41 3.98 4.17
C GLY A 65 8.84 5.39 4.30
N PHE A 66 7.55 5.54 4.62
CA PHE A 66 6.94 6.85 4.80
C PHE A 66 7.33 7.45 6.14
N THR A 67 7.79 8.70 6.12
CA THR A 67 8.05 9.46 7.34
C THR A 67 6.75 10.01 7.87
N VAL A 68 6.47 9.75 9.13
CA VAL A 68 5.35 10.30 9.87
C VAL A 68 5.89 11.13 11.01
N GLU A 69 5.37 12.35 11.10
CA GLU A 69 5.69 13.29 12.18
C GLU A 69 4.54 13.28 13.17
N GLY A 70 4.86 13.03 14.44
CA GLY A 70 3.86 12.95 15.51
C GLY A 70 4.41 13.43 16.84
N ASN A 71 3.51 13.73 17.75
CA ASN A 71 3.85 14.05 19.13
C ASN A 71 4.07 12.76 19.95
N VAL A 72 4.34 12.91 21.25
CA VAL A 72 4.57 11.77 22.16
C VAL A 72 3.35 10.85 22.27
N ASP A 73 2.13 11.37 22.16
CA ASP A 73 0.91 10.57 22.20
C ASP A 73 0.73 9.75 20.92
N ASP A 74 1.09 10.31 19.76
CA ASP A 74 1.11 9.59 18.49
C ASP A 74 2.06 8.40 18.58
N VAL A 75 3.26 8.58 19.16
CA VAL A 75 4.24 7.50 19.40
C VAL A 75 3.65 6.37 20.24
N ASN A 76 2.87 6.69 21.29
CA ASN A 76 2.22 5.66 22.10
C ASN A 76 1.15 4.88 21.32
N ILE A 77 0.34 5.58 20.53
CA ILE A 77 -0.66 4.94 19.65
C ILE A 77 0.03 4.00 18.66
N LEU A 78 1.15 4.43 18.07
CA LEU A 78 1.89 3.63 17.10
C LEU A 78 2.50 2.37 17.72
N ASN A 79 3.00 2.47 18.96
CA ASN A 79 3.47 1.30 19.69
C ASN A 79 2.32 0.31 19.95
N GLU A 80 1.13 0.81 20.31
CA GLU A 80 -0.07 -0.03 20.49
C GLU A 80 -0.49 -0.72 19.17
N VAL A 81 -0.51 0.03 18.08
CA VAL A 81 -0.79 -0.49 16.73
C VAL A 81 0.26 -1.53 16.33
N GLY A 82 1.54 -1.27 16.60
CA GLY A 82 2.64 -2.19 16.34
C GLY A 82 2.47 -3.51 17.09
N GLU A 83 2.09 -3.46 18.37
CA GLU A 83 1.83 -4.67 19.15
C GLU A 83 0.60 -5.43 18.63
N LYS A 84 -0.47 -4.74 18.22
CA LYS A 84 -1.64 -5.36 17.58
C LYS A 84 -1.26 -6.08 16.28
N VAL A 85 -0.40 -5.50 15.45
CA VAL A 85 0.08 -6.17 14.23
C VAL A 85 0.92 -7.39 14.59
N ARG A 86 1.79 -7.29 15.61
CA ARG A 86 2.60 -8.41 16.09
C ARG A 86 1.72 -9.55 16.62
N GLN A 87 0.63 -9.23 17.32
CA GLN A 87 -0.38 -10.19 17.76
C GLN A 87 -1.06 -10.88 16.58
N GLN A 88 -1.48 -10.13 15.56
CA GLN A 88 -2.00 -10.72 14.34
C GLN A 88 -0.97 -11.64 13.66
N GLY A 89 0.30 -11.23 13.57
CA GLY A 89 1.37 -12.08 13.06
C GLY A 89 1.47 -13.43 13.77
N ARG A 90 1.36 -13.44 15.11
CA ARG A 90 1.34 -14.70 15.89
C ARG A 90 0.13 -15.58 15.57
N VAL A 91 -1.06 -14.99 15.41
CA VAL A 91 -2.27 -15.73 15.02
C VAL A 91 -2.12 -16.37 13.65
N TRP A 92 -1.61 -15.62 12.67
CA TRP A 92 -1.35 -16.14 11.32
C TRP A 92 -0.34 -17.28 11.34
N TRP A 93 0.76 -17.13 12.09
CA TRP A 93 1.78 -18.16 12.24
C TRP A 93 1.26 -19.44 12.91
N ALA A 94 0.49 -19.32 13.99
CA ALA A 94 -0.13 -20.47 14.65
C ALA A 94 -1.13 -21.21 13.74
N LEU A 95 -1.88 -20.47 12.92
CA LEU A 95 -2.78 -21.05 11.93
C LEU A 95 -2.02 -21.74 10.80
N GLU A 96 -0.89 -21.17 10.36
CA GLU A 96 -0.03 -21.82 9.36
C GLU A 96 0.62 -23.10 9.91
N ALA A 97 1.04 -23.12 11.17
CA ALA A 97 1.56 -24.32 11.83
C ALA A 97 0.50 -25.43 11.98
N SER A 98 -0.77 -25.07 12.21
CA SER A 98 -1.87 -26.03 12.40
C SER A 98 -2.56 -26.48 11.11
N LYS A 99 -2.67 -25.61 10.10
CA LYS A 99 -3.35 -25.89 8.83
C LYS A 99 -2.40 -26.25 7.69
N GLY A 100 -1.09 -26.10 7.89
CA GLY A 100 -0.06 -26.29 6.88
C GLY A 100 0.38 -24.98 6.23
N ALA A 101 1.61 -24.99 5.72
CA ALA A 101 2.20 -23.85 5.02
C ALA A 101 1.32 -23.41 3.84
N ASN A 102 1.16 -22.10 3.67
CA ASN A 102 0.40 -21.52 2.55
C ASN A 102 -1.08 -21.95 2.44
N TRP A 103 -1.72 -22.40 3.53
CA TRP A 103 -3.14 -22.82 3.53
C TRP A 103 -4.12 -21.76 2.97
N TYR A 104 -3.71 -20.50 2.91
CA TYR A 104 -4.46 -19.35 2.41
C TYR A 104 -4.32 -19.10 0.90
N LEU A 105 -3.49 -19.86 0.17
CA LEU A 105 -3.27 -19.70 -1.28
C LEU A 105 -4.24 -20.53 -2.15
N GLU A 106 -4.95 -21.51 -1.59
CA GLU A 106 -5.89 -22.36 -2.33
C GLU A 106 -7.34 -22.26 -1.82
N PRO A 107 -8.12 -21.26 -2.26
CA PRO A 107 -9.53 -21.20 -1.94
C PRO A 107 -10.45 -21.91 -2.95
N SER A 108 -9.94 -22.53 -4.04
CA SER A 108 -10.78 -23.11 -5.11
C SER A 108 -10.77 -24.63 -5.21
N VAL A 109 -11.96 -25.20 -5.36
CA VAL A 109 -12.27 -26.64 -5.44
C VAL A 109 -12.12 -27.15 -6.87
N SER A 110 -11.34 -28.21 -7.09
CA SER A 110 -11.30 -28.97 -8.34
C SER A 110 -12.52 -29.92 -8.48
N GLU A 111 -13.05 -30.07 -9.69
CA GLU A 111 -14.31 -30.77 -9.98
C GLU A 111 -14.19 -32.33 -10.04
N GLY A 112 -14.29 -33.06 -8.92
CA GLY A 112 -14.59 -34.53 -8.90
C GLY A 112 -15.43 -35.09 -7.70
N ILE A 113 -16.44 -35.95 -7.90
CA ILE A 113 -17.76 -35.94 -7.20
C ILE A 113 -17.93 -36.52 -5.75
N ALA A 114 -17.18 -37.49 -5.20
CA ALA A 114 -17.61 -38.17 -3.95
C ALA A 114 -16.82 -37.89 -2.64
N LEU A 115 -15.49 -37.68 -2.69
CA LEU A 115 -14.67 -37.26 -1.52
C LEU A 115 -14.85 -35.77 -1.15
N LYS A 116 -15.76 -35.10 -1.87
CA LYS A 116 -15.93 -33.65 -1.94
C LYS A 116 -16.55 -33.01 -0.72
N PHE A 117 -17.41 -33.67 0.06
CA PHE A 117 -18.15 -32.92 1.09
C PHE A 117 -17.26 -32.48 2.25
N SER A 118 -16.40 -33.36 2.76
CA SER A 118 -15.44 -33.05 3.83
C SER A 118 -14.38 -32.05 3.37
N LEU A 119 -13.83 -32.22 2.16
CA LEU A 119 -12.89 -31.28 1.54
C LEU A 119 -13.55 -29.92 1.23
N LYS A 120 -14.78 -29.90 0.74
CA LYS A 120 -15.55 -28.65 0.53
C LYS A 120 -15.85 -27.96 1.85
N LEU A 121 -16.18 -28.71 2.90
CA LEU A 121 -16.48 -28.14 4.21
C LEU A 121 -15.22 -27.55 4.86
N SER A 122 -14.08 -28.23 4.77
CA SER A 122 -12.79 -27.71 5.28
C SER A 122 -12.31 -26.51 4.46
N THR A 123 -12.44 -26.54 3.13
CA THR A 123 -12.14 -25.38 2.26
C THR A 123 -13.06 -24.20 2.56
N LEU A 124 -14.36 -24.43 2.77
CA LEU A 124 -15.31 -23.38 3.15
C LEU A 124 -14.99 -22.81 4.55
N ALA A 125 -14.69 -23.67 5.53
CA ALA A 125 -14.27 -23.25 6.86
C ALA A 125 -12.95 -22.44 6.81
N ASN A 126 -12.01 -22.85 5.96
CA ASN A 126 -10.77 -22.11 5.71
C ASN A 126 -11.06 -20.75 5.06
N ALA A 127 -11.94 -20.68 4.05
CA ALA A 127 -12.33 -19.43 3.40
C ALA A 127 -13.00 -18.47 4.38
N ILE A 128 -13.91 -18.95 5.25
CA ILE A 128 -14.54 -18.14 6.30
C ILE A 128 -13.48 -17.63 7.29
N THR A 129 -12.56 -18.49 7.72
CA THR A 129 -11.47 -18.14 8.64
C THR A 129 -10.57 -17.08 8.01
N LEU A 130 -10.15 -17.28 6.76
CA LEU A 130 -9.33 -16.36 6.00
C LEU A 130 -10.03 -15.00 5.84
N LYS A 131 -11.31 -14.98 5.48
CA LYS A 131 -12.11 -13.75 5.38
C LYS A 131 -12.20 -13.00 6.72
N LYS A 132 -12.24 -13.71 7.85
CA LYS A 132 -12.18 -13.09 9.18
C LYS A 132 -10.80 -12.50 9.48
N LEU A 133 -9.72 -13.19 9.13
CA LEU A 133 -8.34 -12.70 9.33
C LEU A 133 -8.03 -11.48 8.45
N ILE A 134 -8.45 -11.49 7.18
CA ILE A 134 -8.25 -10.36 6.28
C ILE A 134 -8.86 -9.09 6.85
N ARG A 135 -10.06 -9.16 7.42
CA ARG A 135 -10.73 -8.02 8.08
C ARG A 135 -9.99 -7.53 9.33
N LYS A 136 -9.20 -8.40 9.98
CA LYS A 136 -8.35 -8.06 11.12
C LYS A 136 -6.95 -7.56 10.68
N GLY A 137 -6.63 -7.66 9.39
CA GLY A 137 -5.35 -7.27 8.82
C GLY A 137 -4.48 -8.47 8.44
N ILE A 138 -3.87 -8.37 7.26
CA ILE A 138 -2.85 -9.31 6.78
C ILE A 138 -1.47 -8.80 7.22
N PRO A 139 -0.66 -9.62 7.92
CA PRO A 139 0.70 -9.27 8.29
C PRO A 139 1.51 -8.84 7.06
N PRO A 140 2.38 -7.82 7.18
CA PRO A 140 3.01 -7.21 6.00
C PRO A 140 3.86 -8.19 5.20
N VAL A 141 4.60 -9.07 5.88
CA VAL A 141 5.42 -10.12 5.26
C VAL A 141 4.58 -11.09 4.41
N LEU A 142 3.31 -11.26 4.75
CA LEU A 142 2.39 -12.13 4.03
C LEU A 142 1.60 -11.39 2.94
N ARG A 143 1.53 -10.05 2.97
CA ARG A 143 0.79 -9.26 1.98
C ARG A 143 1.17 -9.57 0.54
N PRO A 144 2.45 -9.60 0.13
CA PRO A 144 2.78 -9.89 -1.26
C PRO A 144 2.17 -11.22 -1.71
N LYS A 145 2.32 -12.28 -0.91
CA LYS A 145 1.79 -13.62 -1.26
C LYS A 145 0.26 -13.66 -1.25
N VAL A 146 -0.35 -13.18 -0.16
CA VAL A 146 -1.80 -13.26 0.06
C VAL A 146 -2.54 -12.38 -0.95
N TRP A 147 -2.09 -11.14 -1.16
CA TRP A 147 -2.73 -10.23 -2.12
C TRP A 147 -2.59 -10.74 -3.54
N PHE A 148 -1.41 -11.26 -3.92
CA PHE A 148 -1.16 -11.75 -5.27
C PHE A 148 -2.00 -13.00 -5.62
N SER A 149 -2.20 -13.89 -4.67
CA SER A 149 -3.09 -15.04 -4.85
C SER A 149 -4.56 -14.64 -4.83
N LEU A 150 -5.01 -13.90 -3.82
CA LEU A 150 -6.44 -13.58 -3.65
C LEU A 150 -7.00 -12.59 -4.67
N SER A 151 -6.17 -11.68 -5.20
CA SER A 151 -6.60 -10.80 -6.29
C SER A 151 -6.88 -11.59 -7.58
N GLY A 152 -6.23 -12.74 -7.76
CA GLY A 152 -6.16 -13.46 -9.01
C GLY A 152 -4.99 -13.03 -9.91
N ALA A 153 -4.10 -12.14 -9.44
CA ALA A 153 -2.90 -11.73 -10.17
C ALA A 153 -2.00 -12.91 -10.53
N ALA A 154 -1.81 -13.86 -9.62
CA ALA A 154 -1.07 -15.10 -9.90
C ALA A 154 -1.65 -15.88 -11.08
N LYS A 155 -2.98 -16.05 -11.10
CA LYS A 155 -3.70 -16.75 -12.17
C LYS A 155 -3.62 -15.98 -13.48
N LYS A 156 -3.75 -14.64 -13.45
CA LYS A 156 -3.65 -13.80 -14.65
C LYS A 156 -2.25 -13.88 -15.24
N LYS A 157 -1.21 -13.76 -14.40
CA LYS A 157 0.19 -13.92 -14.79
C LYS A 157 0.44 -15.27 -15.46
N SER A 158 -0.09 -16.37 -14.91
CA SER A 158 0.09 -17.70 -15.49
C SER A 158 -0.65 -17.94 -16.81
N THR A 159 -1.54 -17.05 -17.24
CA THR A 159 -2.21 -17.16 -18.56
C THR A 159 -1.34 -16.68 -19.71
N VAL A 160 -0.24 -15.99 -19.42
CA VAL A 160 0.71 -15.52 -20.42
C VAL A 160 2.08 -16.15 -20.19
N ARG A 161 2.96 -16.00 -21.17
CA ARG A 161 4.36 -16.41 -21.07
C ARG A 161 5.10 -15.65 -19.96
N ASP A 162 6.03 -16.30 -19.28
CA ASP A 162 6.83 -15.71 -18.19
C ASP A 162 7.62 -14.47 -18.62
N SER A 163 8.00 -14.38 -19.91
CA SER A 163 8.71 -13.23 -20.46
C SER A 163 7.82 -12.04 -20.82
N TYR A 164 6.50 -12.12 -20.62
CA TYR A 164 5.54 -11.12 -21.10
C TYR A 164 5.88 -9.72 -20.60
N TYR A 165 6.12 -9.55 -19.31
CA TYR A 165 6.42 -8.23 -18.73
C TYR A 165 7.74 -7.65 -19.27
N ASN A 166 8.78 -8.48 -19.37
CA ASN A 166 10.09 -8.07 -19.86
C ASN A 166 10.05 -7.67 -21.34
N ASP A 167 9.28 -8.37 -22.15
CA ASP A 167 9.16 -8.04 -23.57
C ASP A 167 8.25 -6.83 -23.79
N LEU A 168 7.20 -6.69 -22.99
CA LEU A 168 6.35 -5.49 -22.99
C LEU A 168 7.16 -4.25 -22.64
N THR A 169 7.92 -4.27 -21.55
CA THR A 169 8.76 -3.14 -21.11
C THR A 169 9.81 -2.75 -22.15
N LYS A 170 10.43 -3.73 -22.83
CA LYS A 170 11.32 -3.47 -23.97
C LYS A 170 10.60 -2.88 -25.17
N ALA A 171 9.43 -3.41 -25.53
CA ALA A 171 8.68 -2.94 -26.71
C ALA A 171 8.18 -1.50 -26.57
N VAL A 172 7.88 -1.07 -25.33
CA VAL A 172 7.38 0.28 -25.03
C VAL A 172 8.49 1.26 -24.65
N GLU A 173 9.74 0.79 -24.59
CA GLU A 173 10.89 1.63 -24.26
C GLU A 173 11.02 2.78 -25.28
N GLY A 174 11.22 4.00 -24.77
CA GLY A 174 11.33 5.21 -25.58
C GLY A 174 10.04 5.67 -26.29
N LYS A 175 8.91 4.97 -26.14
CA LYS A 175 7.65 5.40 -26.77
C LYS A 175 7.09 6.66 -26.11
N VAL A 176 6.67 7.61 -26.94
CA VAL A 176 6.05 8.87 -26.51
C VAL A 176 4.58 8.86 -26.89
N THR A 177 3.70 8.86 -25.89
CA THR A 177 2.24 8.92 -26.02
C THR A 177 1.69 9.99 -25.07
N PRO A 178 0.42 10.40 -25.20
CA PRO A 178 -0.21 11.26 -24.20
C PRO A 178 -0.08 10.69 -22.78
N ALA A 179 -0.28 9.38 -22.63
CA ALA A 179 -0.12 8.67 -21.36
C ALA A 179 1.32 8.76 -20.82
N THR A 180 2.35 8.49 -21.64
CA THR A 180 3.74 8.53 -21.14
C THR A 180 4.17 9.94 -20.73
N ARG A 181 3.72 10.99 -21.44
CA ARG A 181 3.96 12.39 -21.04
C ARG A 181 3.32 12.72 -19.69
N GLN A 182 2.09 12.27 -19.47
CA GLN A 182 1.39 12.51 -18.21
C GLN A 182 2.04 11.73 -17.05
N ILE A 183 2.45 10.48 -17.30
CA ILE A 183 3.23 9.70 -16.34
C ILE A 183 4.51 10.45 -15.98
N ASP A 184 5.29 10.90 -16.96
CA ASP A 184 6.56 11.61 -16.74
C ASP A 184 6.39 12.90 -15.93
N HIS A 185 5.28 13.60 -16.12
CA HIS A 185 4.91 14.77 -15.32
C HIS A 185 4.51 14.40 -13.88
N ASP A 186 3.95 13.21 -13.66
CA ASP A 186 3.39 12.78 -12.38
C ASP A 186 4.43 12.09 -11.48
N LEU A 187 5.50 11.52 -12.04
CA LEU A 187 6.55 10.85 -11.26
C LEU A 187 7.13 11.74 -10.14
N PRO A 188 7.61 12.98 -10.40
CA PRO A 188 8.29 13.78 -9.37
C PRO A 188 7.38 14.24 -8.23
N ARG A 189 6.05 14.23 -8.46
CA ARG A 189 5.03 14.58 -7.45
C ARG A 189 4.43 13.35 -6.76
N THR A 190 4.90 12.15 -7.08
CA THR A 190 4.43 10.89 -6.50
C THR A 190 5.26 10.54 -5.27
N PHE A 191 4.70 10.78 -4.08
CA PHE A 191 5.36 10.53 -2.79
C PHE A 191 6.74 11.21 -2.65
N PRO A 192 6.81 12.56 -2.81
CA PRO A 192 8.06 13.29 -2.65
C PRO A 192 8.64 13.08 -1.25
N GLY A 193 9.97 12.90 -1.16
CA GLY A 193 10.69 12.63 0.08
C GLY A 193 10.67 11.17 0.55
N HIS A 194 10.04 10.26 -0.21
CA HIS A 194 10.10 8.84 0.11
C HIS A 194 11.47 8.25 -0.27
N PRO A 195 12.20 7.54 0.64
CA PRO A 195 13.62 7.23 0.41
C PRO A 195 13.98 6.40 -0.81
N TRP A 196 13.08 5.53 -1.29
CA TRP A 196 13.30 4.75 -2.51
C TRP A 196 12.50 5.28 -3.73
N LEU A 197 11.20 5.56 -3.57
CA LEU A 197 10.38 6.08 -4.66
C LEU A 197 10.85 7.43 -5.21
N ASP A 198 11.43 8.30 -4.38
CA ASP A 198 11.98 9.59 -4.79
C ASP A 198 13.46 9.49 -5.22
N THR A 199 13.85 8.37 -5.82
CA THR A 199 15.14 8.19 -6.48
C THR A 199 14.96 7.93 -7.98
N PRO A 200 16.00 8.12 -8.81
CA PRO A 200 15.94 7.78 -10.22
C PRO A 200 15.52 6.33 -10.47
N GLU A 201 15.96 5.40 -9.63
CA GLU A 201 15.62 3.98 -9.72
C GLU A 201 14.14 3.73 -9.39
N GLY A 202 13.63 4.35 -8.33
CA GLY A 202 12.22 4.26 -7.94
C GLY A 202 11.29 4.86 -9.01
N HIS A 203 11.64 6.05 -9.52
CA HIS A 203 10.92 6.68 -10.64
C HIS A 203 10.97 5.81 -11.90
N ALA A 204 12.11 5.21 -12.23
CA ALA A 204 12.23 4.35 -13.40
C ALA A 204 11.37 3.07 -13.27
N ALA A 205 11.35 2.44 -12.09
CA ALA A 205 10.49 1.29 -11.82
C ALA A 205 9.00 1.64 -11.91
N LEU A 206 8.59 2.75 -11.27
CA LEU A 206 7.23 3.26 -11.33
C LEU A 206 6.81 3.57 -12.78
N ARG A 207 7.70 4.21 -13.54
CA ARG A 207 7.48 4.51 -14.95
C ARG A 207 7.26 3.24 -15.77
N ARG A 208 8.11 2.21 -15.62
CA ARG A 208 7.97 0.95 -16.36
C ARG A 208 6.63 0.26 -16.09
N VAL A 209 6.21 0.19 -14.83
CA VAL A 209 4.91 -0.41 -14.46
C VAL A 209 3.74 0.36 -15.08
N LEU A 210 3.73 1.69 -14.95
CA LEU A 210 2.64 2.54 -15.45
C LEU A 210 2.58 2.56 -16.98
N VAL A 211 3.73 2.72 -17.64
CA VAL A 211 3.81 2.70 -19.09
C VAL A 211 3.42 1.32 -19.61
N GLY A 212 3.95 0.24 -19.04
CA GLY A 212 3.56 -1.12 -19.38
C GLY A 212 2.06 -1.33 -19.29
N TYR A 213 1.40 -0.85 -18.21
CA TYR A 213 -0.05 -0.95 -18.09
C TYR A 213 -0.78 -0.16 -19.17
N SER A 214 -0.37 1.09 -19.41
CA SER A 214 -1.01 1.97 -20.41
C SER A 214 -0.96 1.42 -21.84
N PHE A 215 0.01 0.57 -22.17
CA PHE A 215 0.10 -0.11 -23.47
C PHE A 215 -0.62 -1.45 -23.49
N ARG A 216 -0.79 -2.10 -22.34
CA ARG A 216 -1.55 -3.34 -22.23
C ARG A 216 -3.05 -3.07 -22.42
N ASP A 217 -3.54 -1.99 -21.84
CA ASP A 217 -4.92 -1.54 -21.95
C ASP A 217 -4.92 -0.10 -22.45
N SER A 218 -4.77 0.07 -23.77
CA SER A 218 -4.68 1.38 -24.41
C SER A 218 -5.98 2.17 -24.38
N ASP A 219 -7.11 1.49 -24.20
CA ASP A 219 -8.43 2.11 -24.13
C ASP A 219 -8.59 2.85 -22.80
N VAL A 220 -8.10 2.27 -21.71
CA VAL A 220 -7.99 2.94 -20.41
C VAL A 220 -6.79 3.89 -20.37
N GLY A 221 -5.64 3.44 -20.89
CA GLY A 221 -4.39 4.18 -20.92
C GLY A 221 -3.86 4.51 -19.53
N TYR A 222 -3.75 5.81 -19.23
CA TYR A 222 -3.32 6.32 -17.94
C TYR A 222 -4.25 7.44 -17.49
N CYS A 223 -4.70 7.38 -16.23
CA CYS A 223 -5.38 8.50 -15.59
C CYS A 223 -4.66 8.92 -14.30
N GLN A 224 -4.77 10.20 -13.98
CA GLN A 224 -4.13 10.77 -12.80
C GLN A 224 -4.66 10.07 -11.54
N GLY A 225 -3.73 9.62 -10.69
CA GLY A 225 -4.03 8.82 -9.52
C GLY A 225 -3.48 7.40 -9.60
N LEU A 226 -3.33 6.83 -10.81
CA LEU A 226 -2.72 5.50 -10.99
C LEU A 226 -1.27 5.48 -10.49
N ASN A 227 -0.55 6.60 -10.58
CA ASN A 227 0.81 6.75 -10.06
C ASN A 227 0.91 6.39 -8.58
N TYR A 228 -0.02 6.86 -7.74
CA TYR A 228 -0.01 6.55 -6.31
C TYR A 228 -0.36 5.08 -6.04
N VAL A 229 -1.30 4.52 -6.80
CA VAL A 229 -1.68 3.10 -6.68
C VAL A 229 -0.51 2.20 -7.07
N ALA A 230 0.11 2.45 -8.22
CA ALA A 230 1.26 1.67 -8.70
C ALA A 230 2.47 1.81 -7.75
N ALA A 231 2.74 3.00 -7.23
CA ALA A 231 3.81 3.21 -6.25
C ALA A 231 3.56 2.43 -4.94
N LEU A 232 2.33 2.42 -4.42
CA LEU A 232 2.00 1.60 -3.25
C LEU A 232 2.14 0.10 -3.54
N LEU A 233 1.74 -0.36 -4.73
CA LEU A 233 1.94 -1.75 -5.13
C LEU A 233 3.43 -2.11 -5.22
N LEU A 234 4.28 -1.21 -5.74
CA LEU A 234 5.73 -1.41 -5.76
C LEU A 234 6.34 -1.53 -4.36
N LEU A 235 5.84 -0.78 -3.38
CA LEU A 235 6.30 -0.87 -2.00
C LEU A 235 5.84 -2.17 -1.30
N VAL A 236 4.75 -2.77 -1.75
CA VAL A 236 4.20 -4.00 -1.14
C VAL A 236 4.70 -5.26 -1.82
N MET A 237 4.89 -5.24 -3.13
CA MET A 237 5.24 -6.44 -3.91
C MET A 237 6.74 -6.72 -3.88
N LYS A 238 7.11 -8.00 -4.06
CA LYS A 238 8.52 -8.42 -4.05
C LYS A 238 9.27 -8.06 -5.33
N THR A 239 8.55 -7.91 -6.43
CA THR A 239 9.11 -7.64 -7.75
C THR A 239 8.27 -6.60 -8.48
N GLU A 240 8.90 -5.89 -9.41
CA GLU A 240 8.24 -4.93 -10.29
C GLU A 240 7.14 -5.59 -11.13
N GLU A 241 7.39 -6.79 -11.64
CA GLU A 241 6.41 -7.54 -12.43
C GLU A 241 5.17 -7.93 -11.60
N ASP A 242 5.34 -8.34 -10.34
CA ASP A 242 4.20 -8.67 -9.49
C ASP A 242 3.35 -7.42 -9.19
N ALA A 243 3.98 -6.26 -9.03
CA ALA A 243 3.27 -4.98 -8.91
C ALA A 243 2.48 -4.65 -10.18
N PHE A 244 3.06 -4.89 -11.36
CA PHE A 244 2.36 -4.75 -12.63
C PHE A 244 1.12 -5.66 -12.72
N TRP A 245 1.24 -6.95 -12.42
CA TRP A 245 0.07 -7.85 -12.48
C TRP A 245 -1.00 -7.52 -11.45
N MET A 246 -0.59 -7.03 -10.28
CA MET A 246 -1.53 -6.52 -9.29
C MET A 246 -2.28 -5.29 -9.78
N LEU A 247 -1.59 -4.37 -10.46
CA LEU A 247 -2.24 -3.20 -11.07
C LEU A 247 -3.21 -3.61 -12.17
N VAL A 248 -2.80 -4.54 -13.04
CA VAL A 248 -3.64 -5.11 -14.11
C VAL A 248 -4.94 -5.66 -13.55
N VAL A 249 -4.85 -6.57 -12.58
CA VAL A 249 -6.02 -7.23 -12.02
C VAL A 249 -6.88 -6.27 -11.21
N LEU A 250 -6.28 -5.33 -10.50
CA LEU A 250 -7.03 -4.29 -9.78
C LEU A 250 -7.87 -3.47 -10.76
N LEU A 251 -7.28 -2.98 -11.85
CA LEU A 251 -7.96 -2.11 -12.79
C LEU A 251 -8.94 -2.90 -13.67
N GLU A 252 -8.57 -4.05 -14.22
CA GLU A 252 -9.48 -4.87 -15.03
C GLU A 252 -10.70 -5.36 -14.21
N ASN A 253 -10.54 -5.70 -12.93
CA ASN A 253 -11.66 -6.15 -12.10
C ASN A 253 -12.50 -4.99 -11.53
N VAL A 254 -11.88 -3.89 -11.11
CA VAL A 254 -12.60 -2.73 -10.55
C VAL A 254 -13.27 -1.95 -11.67
N LEU A 255 -12.56 -1.62 -12.75
CA LEU A 255 -13.16 -0.95 -13.90
C LEU A 255 -14.15 -1.87 -14.59
N GLY A 256 -13.86 -3.17 -14.74
CA GLY A 256 -14.80 -4.13 -15.31
C GLY A 256 -16.08 -4.28 -14.47
N ALA A 257 -16.02 -4.12 -13.15
CA ALA A 257 -17.22 -4.08 -12.31
C ALA A 257 -18.01 -2.77 -12.49
N ILE A 258 -17.31 -1.63 -12.57
CA ILE A 258 -17.92 -0.31 -12.75
C ILE A 258 -18.56 -0.18 -14.14
N THR A 259 -17.88 -0.62 -15.21
CA THR A 259 -18.42 -0.57 -16.58
C THR A 259 -19.59 -1.51 -16.76
N LYS A 260 -19.57 -2.71 -16.19
CA LYS A 260 -20.73 -3.62 -16.15
C LYS A 260 -21.91 -3.04 -15.39
N GLN A 261 -21.67 -2.32 -14.30
CA GLN A 261 -22.74 -1.61 -13.59
C GLN A 261 -23.30 -0.46 -14.44
N MET A 262 -22.44 0.30 -15.13
CA MET A 262 -22.87 1.41 -15.99
C MET A 262 -23.67 0.92 -17.21
N THR A 263 -23.22 -0.14 -17.88
CA THR A 263 -23.97 -0.75 -19.01
C THR A 263 -25.28 -1.38 -18.55
N ALA A 264 -25.32 -2.03 -17.39
CA ALA A 264 -26.58 -2.53 -16.82
C ALA A 264 -27.58 -1.39 -16.51
N ILE A 265 -27.09 -0.23 -16.08
CA ILE A 265 -27.93 0.96 -15.87
C ILE A 265 -28.40 1.53 -17.21
N GLU A 266 -27.54 1.62 -18.22
CA GLU A 266 -27.92 2.08 -19.56
C GLU A 266 -28.95 1.15 -20.23
N GLU A 267 -28.80 -0.17 -20.08
CA GLU A 267 -29.78 -1.17 -20.55
C GLU A 267 -31.10 -1.09 -19.77
N MET A 268 -31.05 -0.90 -18.44
CA MET A 268 -32.25 -0.67 -17.63
C MET A 268 -32.98 0.60 -18.06
N VAL A 269 -32.25 1.71 -18.25
CA VAL A 269 -32.84 2.97 -18.72
C VAL A 269 -33.38 2.80 -20.14
N ALA A 270 -32.66 2.15 -21.05
CA ALA A 270 -33.15 1.90 -22.41
C ALA A 270 -34.42 1.01 -22.45
N SER A 271 -34.60 0.11 -21.47
CA SER A 271 -35.79 -0.73 -21.35
C SER A 271 -37.03 -0.01 -20.80
N GLU A 272 -36.88 1.16 -20.17
CA GLU A 272 -38.00 2.00 -19.72
C GLU A 272 -38.55 2.91 -20.84
N TYR A 273 -37.83 3.05 -21.95
CA TYR A 273 -38.19 3.92 -23.09
C TYR A 273 -38.61 3.15 -24.36
N ASN A 274 -38.82 1.83 -24.26
CA ASN A 274 -39.36 0.96 -25.32
C ASN A 274 -40.59 0.21 -24.81
#